data_AF-A0A9X3NNQ5-F1
#
_entry.id   AF-A0A9X3NNQ5-F1
#
_cell.length_a   1.000
_cell.length_b   1.000
_cell.length_c   1.000
_cell.angle_alpha   90.00
_cell.angle_beta   90.00
_cell.angle_gamma   90.00
#
_symmetry.space_group_name_H-M   'P 1'
#
loop_
_entity.id
_entity.type
_entity.pdbx_description
1 polymer ?
#
loop_
_entity_poly.entity_id
_entity_poly.type
_entity_poly.pdbx_seq_one_letter_code
_entity_poly.pdbx_strand_id
1 'polypeptide(L)' 'MMGLHTGWVTGPALGLSRTAQLRALGNGVVPQQAHTAFTHLLADIAAADDAGGDQ' A
#
# COMPACT_ATOMS: atom_id res chain seq x y z
N MET A 1 -13.17 4.23 2.59
CA MET A 1 -12.65 4.05 3.96
C MET A 1 -11.20 3.55 4.04
N MET A 2 -10.55 3.11 2.95
CA MET A 2 -9.11 2.78 2.98
C MET A 2 -8.36 3.41 1.79
N GLY A 3 -8.82 4.55 1.24
CA GLY A 3 -8.23 5.12 0.02
C GLY A 3 -8.39 4.35 -1.28
N LEU A 4 -8.88 3.11 -1.21
CA LEU A 4 -9.11 2.27 -2.38
C LEU A 4 -10.23 2.84 -3.24
N HIS A 5 -10.07 2.71 -4.55
CA HIS A 5 -11.14 3.01 -5.50
C HIS A 5 -12.38 2.15 -5.21
N THR A 6 -13.55 2.71 -5.50
CA THR A 6 -14.83 2.00 -5.37
C THR A 6 -14.79 0.70 -6.17
N GLY A 7 -15.20 -0.40 -5.55
CA GLY A 7 -15.23 -1.71 -6.19
C GLY A 7 -13.89 -2.47 -6.21
N TRP A 8 -12.80 -1.88 -5.70
CA TRP A 8 -11.49 -2.55 -5.67
C TRP A 8 -11.51 -3.91 -4.96
N VAL A 9 -12.25 -4.01 -3.85
CA VAL A 9 -12.49 -5.28 -3.13
C VAL A 9 -13.97 -5.70 -3.20
N THR A 10 -14.87 -4.73 -3.34
CA THR A 10 -16.32 -4.95 -3.24
C THR A 10 -17.03 -5.05 -4.60
N GLY A 11 -16.27 -5.04 -5.70
CA GLY A 11 -16.81 -5.10 -7.05
C GLY A 11 -17.54 -6.42 -7.31
N PRO A 12 -18.75 -6.41 -7.89
CA PRO A 12 -19.52 -7.63 -8.12
C PRO A 12 -18.82 -8.60 -9.08
N ALA A 13 -18.03 -8.09 -10.03
CA ALA A 13 -17.24 -8.90 -10.97
C ALA A 13 -16.19 -9.79 -10.29
N LEU A 14 -15.82 -9.51 -9.03
CA LEU A 14 -14.85 -10.30 -8.27
C LEU A 14 -15.45 -11.60 -7.71
N GLY A 15 -16.79 -11.74 -7.68
CA GLY A 15 -17.46 -12.94 -7.17
C GLY A 15 -17.20 -13.23 -5.69
N LEU A 16 -16.71 -12.25 -4.92
CA LEU A 16 -16.35 -12.45 -3.51
C LEU A 16 -17.57 -12.40 -2.61
N SER A 17 -17.68 -13.37 -1.70
CA SER A 17 -18.67 -13.30 -0.61
C SER A 17 -18.38 -12.11 0.31
N ARG A 18 -19.39 -11.59 1.00
CA ARG A 18 -19.22 -10.47 1.94
C ARG A 18 -18.14 -10.74 3.00
N THR A 19 -18.07 -11.97 3.51
CA THR A 19 -17.05 -12.38 4.48
C THR A 19 -15.64 -12.34 3.88
N ALA A 20 -15.48 -12.78 2.63
CA ALA A 20 -14.20 -12.71 1.93
C ALA A 20 -13.77 -11.25 1.68
N GLN A 21 -14.70 -10.37 1.28
CA GLN A 21 -14.43 -8.95 1.10
C GLN A 21 -13.96 -8.29 2.40
N LEU A 22 -14.65 -8.56 3.53
CA LEU A 22 -14.27 -8.03 4.83
C LEU A 22 -12.91 -8.55 5.30
N ARG A 23 -12.60 -9.84 5.07
CA ARG A 23 -11.28 -10.40 5.40
C ARG A 23 -10.17 -9.75 4.57
N ALA A 24 -10.40 -9.56 3.27
CA ALA A 24 -9.44 -8.90 2.39
C ALA A 24 -9.22 -7.43 2.79
N LEU A 25 -10.28 -6.71 3.16
CA LEU A 25 -10.17 -5.34 3.66
C LEU A 25 -9.47 -5.29 5.03
N GLY A 26 -9.81 -6.19 5.95
CA GLY A 26 -9.24 -6.20 7.31
C GLY A 26 -7.78 -6.63 7.38
N ASN A 27 -7.34 -7.48 6.45
CA ASN A 27 -5.95 -7.95 6.36
C ASN A 27 -5.11 -7.14 5.34
N GLY A 28 -5.73 -6.23 4.59
CA GLY A 28 -5.08 -5.42 3.57
C GLY A 28 -4.31 -4.24 4.17
N VAL A 29 -3.42 -3.66 3.36
CA VAL A 29 -2.72 -2.43 3.74
C VAL A 29 -3.59 -1.20 3.49
N VAL A 30 -3.32 -0.13 4.24
CA VAL A 30 -3.84 1.21 3.93
C VAL A 30 -2.90 1.86 2.89
N PRO A 31 -3.31 2.06 1.63
CA PRO A 31 -2.44 2.56 0.56
C PRO A 31 -1.74 3.87 0.87
N GLN A 32 -2.39 4.80 1.57
CA GLN A 32 -1.77 6.07 1.95
C GLN A 32 -0.64 5.88 2.96
N GLN A 33 -0.81 4.99 3.94
CA GLN A 33 0.25 4.69 4.92
C GLN A 33 1.42 3.98 4.23
N ALA A 34 1.13 3.04 3.32
CA ALA A 34 2.14 2.37 2.53
C ALA A 34 2.91 3.35 1.63
N HIS A 35 2.22 4.27 0.97
CA HIS A 35 2.85 5.31 0.15
C HIS A 35 3.81 6.17 0.97
N THR A 36 3.37 6.68 2.13
CA THR A 36 4.24 7.46 3.02
C THR A 36 5.48 6.67 3.47
N ALA A 37 5.29 5.42 3.89
CA ALA A 37 6.39 4.57 4.34
C ALA A 37 7.41 4.30 3.22
N PHE A 38 6.94 4.01 2.00
CA PHE A 38 7.83 3.81 0.87
C PHE A 38 8.56 5.08 0.45
N THR A 39 7.88 6.23 0.44
CA THR A 39 8.52 7.51 0.14
C THR A 39 9.65 7.81 1.12
N HIS A 40 9.45 7.56 2.42
CA HIS A 40 10.49 7.74 3.43
C HIS A 40 11.66 6.77 3.21
N LEU A 41 11.36 5.48 3.05
CA LEU A 41 12.38 4.45 2.84
C LEU A 41 13.24 4.73 1.59
N LEU A 42 12.61 5.15 0.49
CA LEU A 42 13.33 5.46 -0.75
C LEU A 42 14.20 6.71 -0.61
N ALA A 43 13.76 7.71 0.15
CA ALA A 43 14.57 8.89 0.44
C ALA A 43 15.80 8.53 1.29
N ASP A 44 15.64 7.66 2.28
CA ASP A 44 16.75 7.19 3.12
C ASP A 44 17.77 6.40 2.30
N ILE A 45 17.31 5.53 1.39
CA ILE A 45 18.18 4.77 0.49
C ILE A 45 18.96 5.73 -0.42
N ALA A 46 18.29 6.71 -1.03
CA ALA A 46 18.97 7.68 -1.90
C ALA A 46 20.02 8.49 -1.13
N ALA A 47 19.71 8.93 0.09
CA ALA A 47 20.66 9.65 0.93
C ALA A 47 21.86 8.79 1.35
N ALA A 48 21.66 7.48 1.56
CA ALA A 48 22.75 6.55 1.84
C ALA A 48 23.64 6.32 0.62
N ASP A 49 23.08 6.24 -0.59
CA ASP A 49 23.82 6.11 -1.84
C ASP A 49 24.68 7.36 -2.10
N ASP A 50 24.12 8.56 -1.90
CA ASP A 50 24.84 9.84 -2.05
C ASP A 50 25.99 9.96 -1.05
N ALA A 51 25.81 9.50 0.19
CA ALA A 51 26.86 9.51 1.21
C ALA A 51 28.00 8.50 0.95
N GLY A 52 27.76 7.48 0.11
CA GLY A 52 28.74 6.49 -0.31
C GLY A 52 29.60 6.90 -1.51
N GLY A 53 29.28 8.01 -2.18
CA GLY A 53 29.96 8.48 -3.40
C GLY A 53 31.32 9.17 -3.18
N ASP A 54 31.73 9.39 -1.94
CA ASP A 54 33.01 10.01 -1.53
C ASP A 54 34.07 8.97 -1.09
N GLN A 55 33.99 7.71 -1.55
CA GLN A 55 35.05 6.70 -1.40
C GLN A 55 35.79 6.49 -2.73
#